data_AF-A0A5D0NM09-F1
#
_entry.id   AF-A0A5D0NM09-F1
#
_cell.length_a   1.000
_cell.length_b   1.000
_cell.length_c   1.000
_cell.angle_alpha   90.00
_cell.angle_beta   90.00
_cell.angle_gamma   90.00
#
_symmetry.space_group_name_H-M   'P 1'
#
loop_
_entity.id
_entity.type
_entity.pdbx_description
1 polymer ?
#
loop_
_entity_poly.entity_id
_entity_poly.type
_entity_poly.pdbx_seq_one_letter_code
_entity_poly.pdbx_strand_id
1 'polypeptide(L)'
;MRPISHLADRDDAIAFAAFHAFVSPALRAAARGPLRRARHAGRACAAPTGNGGCAECEATVDDLLQEGFARLRRALDGAVPRTRSGRPVREMVLICEHLASADARHEDAAARAVELRHAESGDEPWLRAARAQLVHYPLLHLEERTRRADAVRRGASARPDRDLRQAAWAAPLRDDPAGLEMLIVVVFRMRRRVPDPFHVPDDLRERHGLTWTEASRRMGTALVALRKANPGFFAANIGEPVTGRAVEPPPDPQDGLATAADREQARATLARLLTARADEPVRCAARRESYRHLVGALCTLGTGRAADPIAMALQELGVTYGQADRLVRRLATLVAAAGVEWTDRALEAPPAALGEFV
;
A
#
# COMPACT_ATOMS: atom_id res chain seq x y z
N MET A 1 -8.26 -29.36 -26.76
CA MET A 1 -6.94 -28.78 -27.06
C MET A 1 -7.16 -27.55 -27.91
N ARG A 2 -6.56 -26.41 -27.56
CA ARG A 2 -6.71 -25.15 -28.33
C ARG A 2 -5.33 -24.79 -28.86
N PRO A 3 -5.10 -24.77 -30.17
CA PRO A 3 -3.77 -24.49 -30.70
C PRO A 3 -3.38 -23.03 -30.51
N ILE A 4 -2.08 -22.73 -30.41
CA ILE A 4 -1.58 -21.36 -30.20
C ILE A 4 -1.92 -20.44 -31.40
N SER A 5 -2.01 -20.99 -32.60
CA SER A 5 -2.49 -20.26 -33.80
C SER A 5 -3.90 -19.66 -33.64
N HIS A 6 -4.75 -20.16 -32.73
CA HIS A 6 -6.05 -19.53 -32.47
C HIS A 6 -5.92 -18.11 -31.91
N LEU A 7 -4.76 -17.69 -31.37
CA LEU A 7 -4.52 -16.29 -30.99
C LEU A 7 -4.61 -15.34 -32.20
N ALA A 8 -4.36 -15.85 -33.41
CA ALA A 8 -4.46 -15.12 -34.66
C ALA A 8 -5.76 -15.42 -35.44
N ASP A 9 -6.74 -16.09 -34.83
CA ASP A 9 -8.05 -16.30 -35.44
C ASP A 9 -8.71 -14.96 -35.83
N ARG A 10 -9.54 -14.97 -36.88
CA ARG A 10 -10.28 -13.78 -37.31
C ARG A 10 -11.49 -13.52 -36.43
N ASP A 11 -12.03 -14.55 -35.78
CA ASP A 11 -13.09 -14.41 -34.79
C ASP A 11 -12.49 -14.00 -33.45
N ASP A 12 -12.79 -12.77 -33.01
CA ASP A 12 -12.29 -12.23 -31.75
C ASP A 12 -12.75 -13.04 -30.53
N ALA A 13 -13.89 -13.75 -30.58
CA ALA A 13 -14.31 -14.60 -29.46
C ALA A 13 -13.38 -15.81 -29.31
N ILE A 14 -12.99 -16.43 -30.43
CA ILE A 14 -12.02 -17.53 -30.46
C ILE A 14 -10.64 -17.02 -30.05
N ALA A 15 -10.20 -15.92 -30.65
CA ALA A 15 -8.88 -15.35 -30.41
C ALA A 15 -8.71 -14.86 -28.97
N PHE A 16 -9.72 -14.18 -28.41
CA PHE A 16 -9.66 -13.73 -27.02
C PHE A 16 -9.69 -14.90 -26.04
N ALA A 17 -10.50 -15.93 -26.29
CA ALA A 17 -10.54 -17.11 -25.42
C ALA A 17 -9.20 -17.87 -25.41
N ALA A 18 -8.50 -17.91 -26.56
CA ALA A 18 -7.16 -18.51 -26.66
C ALA A 18 -6.10 -17.61 -26.01
N PHE A 19 -6.14 -16.29 -26.26
CA PHE A 19 -5.25 -15.30 -25.64
C PHE A 19 -5.38 -15.30 -24.11
N HIS A 20 -6.60 -15.31 -23.59
CA HIS A 20 -6.85 -15.35 -22.16
C HIS A 20 -6.30 -16.65 -21.54
N ALA A 21 -6.52 -17.81 -22.17
CA ALA A 21 -5.97 -19.08 -21.69
C ALA A 21 -4.43 -19.09 -21.66
N PHE A 22 -3.80 -18.48 -22.67
CA PHE A 22 -2.34 -18.42 -22.80
C PHE A 22 -1.67 -17.40 -21.86
N VAL A 23 -2.10 -16.13 -21.90
CA VAL A 23 -1.40 -15.00 -21.25
C VAL A 23 -1.81 -14.84 -19.78
N SER A 24 -3.07 -15.08 -19.46
CA SER A 24 -3.64 -14.73 -18.16
C SER A 24 -2.94 -15.38 -16.95
N PRO A 25 -2.56 -16.68 -16.99
CA PRO A 25 -1.84 -17.30 -15.88
C PRO A 25 -0.51 -16.60 -15.55
N ALA A 26 0.29 -16.28 -16.58
CA ALA A 26 1.57 -15.62 -16.42
C ALA A 26 1.42 -14.15 -15.98
N LEU A 27 0.47 -13.43 -16.59
CA LEU A 27 0.19 -12.03 -16.25
C LEU A 27 -0.33 -11.87 -14.82
N ARG A 28 -1.28 -12.71 -14.36
CA ARG A 28 -1.77 -12.71 -12.97
C ARG A 28 -0.63 -12.96 -11.98
N ALA A 29 0.23 -13.94 -12.27
CA ALA A 29 1.37 -14.26 -11.42
C ALA A 29 2.35 -13.07 -11.30
N ALA A 30 2.68 -12.44 -12.43
CA ALA A 30 3.62 -11.32 -12.47
C ALA A 30 3.03 -10.01 -11.91
N ALA A 31 1.73 -9.75 -12.09
CA ALA A 31 1.04 -8.56 -11.60
C ALA A 31 0.84 -8.55 -10.07
N ARG A 32 0.82 -9.73 -9.43
CA ARG A 32 0.54 -9.88 -7.99
C ARG A 32 1.44 -9.01 -7.12
N GLY A 33 2.76 -9.01 -7.37
CA GLY A 33 3.72 -8.22 -6.59
C GLY A 33 3.46 -6.72 -6.63
N PRO A 34 3.46 -6.09 -7.82
CA PRO A 34 3.13 -4.67 -7.99
C PRO A 34 1.77 -4.28 -7.40
N LEU A 35 0.71 -5.05 -7.67
CA LEU A 35 -0.63 -4.75 -7.15
C LEU A 35 -0.70 -4.86 -5.62
N ARG A 36 -0.01 -5.85 -5.04
CA ARG A 36 0.12 -5.99 -3.58
C ARG A 36 0.77 -4.78 -2.94
N ARG A 37 1.83 -4.25 -3.54
CA ARG A 37 2.49 -3.03 -3.05
C ARG A 37 1.66 -1.77 -3.31
N ALA A 38 0.91 -1.72 -4.41
CA ALA A 38 0.06 -0.58 -4.75
C ALA A 38 -1.14 -0.45 -3.80
N ARG A 39 -1.90 -1.53 -3.59
CA ARG A 39 -3.21 -1.51 -2.90
C ARG A 39 -3.18 -2.01 -1.47
N HIS A 40 -2.28 -2.95 -1.17
CA HIS A 40 -2.29 -3.68 0.11
C HIS A 40 -1.09 -3.34 0.99
N ALA A 41 -0.28 -2.34 0.61
CA ALA A 41 0.95 -1.96 1.33
C ALA A 41 1.91 -3.15 1.52
N GLY A 42 1.95 -4.07 0.55
CA GLY A 42 2.77 -5.27 0.60
C GLY A 42 2.17 -6.43 1.40
N ARG A 43 1.04 -6.24 2.11
CA ARG A 43 0.31 -7.31 2.81
C ARG A 43 -0.36 -8.26 1.80
N ALA A 44 -0.58 -9.52 2.18
CA ALA A 44 -1.25 -10.49 1.33
C ALA A 44 -2.60 -9.95 0.81
N CYS A 45 -2.84 -10.14 -0.48
CA CYS A 45 -4.13 -9.87 -1.09
C CYS A 45 -5.01 -11.10 -0.86
N ALA A 46 -6.12 -10.95 -0.15
CA ALA A 46 -7.07 -12.03 0.06
C ALA A 46 -8.18 -11.94 -1.00
N ALA A 47 -8.35 -12.98 -1.80
CA ALA A 47 -9.56 -13.15 -2.59
C ALA A 47 -10.73 -13.49 -1.66
N PRO A 48 -11.96 -13.06 -1.98
CA PRO A 48 -13.16 -13.55 -1.30
C PRO A 48 -13.30 -15.08 -1.43
N THR A 49 -12.79 -15.66 -2.52
CA THR A 49 -12.81 -17.10 -2.79
C THR A 49 -11.56 -17.54 -3.59
N GLY A 50 -10.95 -18.67 -3.20
CA GLY A 50 -9.87 -19.33 -3.96
C GLY A 50 -8.48 -18.67 -3.91
N ASN A 51 -7.64 -19.02 -4.90
CA ASN A 51 -6.22 -18.62 -4.99
C ASN A 51 -5.99 -17.30 -5.77
N GLY A 52 -7.05 -16.50 -5.99
CA GLY A 52 -7.03 -15.26 -6.77
C GLY A 52 -6.58 -14.02 -6.00
N GLY A 53 -6.63 -12.86 -6.64
CA GLY A 53 -6.59 -11.55 -5.98
C GLY A 53 -7.98 -11.09 -5.51
N CYS A 54 -8.04 -9.97 -4.81
CA CYS A 54 -9.31 -9.29 -4.54
C CYS A 54 -9.94 -8.78 -5.84
N ALA A 55 -11.24 -8.50 -5.82
CA ALA A 55 -11.99 -8.06 -7.00
C ALA A 55 -11.35 -6.88 -7.75
N GLU A 56 -10.82 -5.89 -7.01
CA GLU A 56 -10.14 -4.77 -7.66
C GLU A 56 -8.86 -5.19 -8.38
N CYS A 57 -8.06 -6.07 -7.77
CA CYS A 57 -6.82 -6.56 -8.37
C CYS A 57 -7.10 -7.39 -9.61
N GLU A 58 -8.13 -8.25 -9.58
CA GLU A 58 -8.56 -9.00 -10.77
C GLU A 58 -9.08 -8.07 -11.86
N ALA A 59 -9.93 -7.08 -11.54
CA ALA A 59 -10.40 -6.09 -12.51
C ALA A 59 -9.24 -5.36 -13.22
N THR A 60 -8.19 -4.98 -12.46
CA THR A 60 -6.99 -4.37 -13.07
C THR A 60 -6.22 -5.34 -13.96
N VAL A 61 -6.19 -6.63 -13.65
CA VAL A 61 -5.58 -7.63 -14.54
C VAL A 61 -6.44 -7.85 -15.79
N ASP A 62 -7.76 -7.85 -15.66
CA ASP A 62 -8.68 -7.98 -16.78
C ASP A 62 -8.55 -6.79 -17.75
N ASP A 63 -8.41 -5.56 -17.23
CA ASP A 63 -8.10 -4.37 -18.03
C ASP A 63 -6.78 -4.56 -18.81
N LEU A 64 -5.73 -5.06 -18.15
CA LEU A 64 -4.43 -5.35 -18.79
C LEU A 64 -4.53 -6.43 -19.87
N LEU A 65 -5.37 -7.44 -19.67
CA LEU A 65 -5.62 -8.50 -20.65
C LEU A 65 -6.32 -7.95 -21.88
N GLN A 66 -7.34 -7.10 -21.70
CA GLN A 66 -8.03 -6.44 -22.80
C GLN A 66 -7.09 -5.50 -23.57
N GLU A 67 -6.32 -4.66 -22.86
CA GLU A 67 -5.30 -3.78 -23.47
C GLU A 67 -4.25 -4.60 -24.26
N GLY A 68 -3.78 -5.70 -23.67
CA GLY A 68 -2.80 -6.61 -24.27
C GLY A 68 -3.34 -7.30 -25.53
N PHE A 69 -4.57 -7.80 -25.47
CA PHE A 69 -5.26 -8.43 -26.60
C PHE A 69 -5.45 -7.43 -27.75
N ALA A 70 -6.02 -6.26 -27.48
CA ALA A 70 -6.23 -5.22 -28.48
C ALA A 70 -4.91 -4.78 -29.15
N ARG A 71 -3.80 -4.77 -28.40
CA ARG A 71 -2.47 -4.50 -28.97
C ARG A 71 -1.97 -5.65 -29.86
N LEU A 72 -2.18 -6.90 -29.47
CA LEU A 72 -1.80 -8.06 -30.31
C LEU A 72 -2.63 -8.08 -31.61
N ARG A 73 -3.95 -7.86 -31.53
CA ARG A 73 -4.83 -7.78 -32.71
C ARG A 73 -4.34 -6.74 -33.72
N ARG A 74 -4.11 -5.50 -33.25
CA ARG A 74 -3.54 -4.45 -34.11
C ARG A 74 -2.21 -4.84 -34.74
N ALA A 75 -1.35 -5.54 -34.02
CA ALA A 75 -0.06 -6.00 -34.57
C ALA A 75 -0.24 -7.08 -35.64
N LEU A 76 -1.16 -8.04 -35.43
CA LEU A 76 -1.53 -9.06 -36.42
C LEU A 76 -2.17 -8.46 -37.68
N ASP A 77 -2.91 -7.35 -37.52
CA ASP A 77 -3.47 -6.57 -38.64
C ASP A 77 -2.41 -5.66 -39.33
N GLY A 78 -1.13 -5.77 -38.94
CA GLY A 78 0.00 -5.05 -39.56
C GLY A 78 0.39 -3.74 -38.86
N ALA A 79 -0.36 -3.28 -37.87
CA ALA A 79 -0.04 -2.08 -37.08
C ALA A 79 0.89 -2.41 -35.90
N VAL A 80 2.09 -2.94 -36.20
CA VAL A 80 3.08 -3.32 -35.20
C VAL A 80 3.57 -2.08 -34.43
N PRO A 81 3.62 -2.10 -33.08
CA PRO A 81 4.17 -1.01 -32.28
C PRO A 81 5.59 -0.63 -32.70
N ARG A 82 5.91 0.66 -32.63
CA ARG A 82 7.23 1.19 -32.99
C ARG A 82 8.00 1.65 -31.76
N THR A 83 9.31 1.46 -31.80
CA THR A 83 10.27 2.01 -30.84
C THR A 83 10.39 3.53 -30.99
N ARG A 84 11.09 4.19 -30.04
CA ARG A 84 11.41 5.63 -30.15
C ARG A 84 12.19 5.99 -31.43
N SER A 85 12.95 5.05 -31.98
CA SER A 85 13.67 5.20 -33.26
C SER A 85 12.81 4.97 -34.50
N GLY A 86 11.50 4.78 -34.35
CA GLY A 86 10.57 4.50 -35.45
C GLY A 86 10.60 3.05 -35.97
N ARG A 87 11.57 2.23 -35.54
CA ARG A 87 11.67 0.81 -35.92
C ARG A 87 10.57 -0.04 -35.26
N PRO A 88 10.02 -1.06 -35.93
CA PRO A 88 9.09 -2.02 -35.31
C PRO A 88 9.68 -2.67 -34.06
N VAL A 89 8.84 -2.93 -33.05
CA VAL A 89 9.24 -3.69 -31.86
C VAL A 89 9.47 -5.14 -32.26
N ARG A 90 10.74 -5.55 -32.30
CA ARG A 90 11.20 -6.88 -32.76
C ARG A 90 10.44 -8.02 -32.11
N GLU A 91 10.22 -7.95 -30.80
CA GLU A 91 9.53 -9.00 -30.06
C GLU A 91 8.07 -9.16 -30.53
N MET A 92 7.39 -8.06 -30.85
CA MET A 92 6.01 -8.17 -31.38
C MET A 92 5.99 -8.77 -32.79
N VAL A 93 6.99 -8.45 -33.62
CA VAL A 93 7.15 -9.07 -34.95
C VAL A 93 7.33 -10.58 -34.83
N LEU A 94 8.25 -11.05 -33.96
CA LEU A 94 8.49 -12.47 -33.74
C LEU A 94 7.25 -13.24 -33.26
N ILE A 95 6.44 -12.62 -32.40
CA ILE A 95 5.17 -13.22 -31.96
C ILE A 95 4.22 -13.37 -33.17
N CYS A 96 4.05 -12.31 -33.97
CA CYS A 96 3.14 -12.34 -35.11
C CYS A 96 3.59 -13.34 -36.19
N GLU A 97 4.89 -13.40 -36.48
CA GLU A 97 5.49 -14.38 -37.40
C GLU A 97 5.25 -15.81 -36.94
N HIS A 98 5.47 -16.11 -35.65
CA HIS A 98 5.20 -17.44 -35.10
C HIS A 98 3.73 -17.80 -35.17
N LEU A 99 2.83 -16.91 -34.76
CA LEU A 99 1.39 -17.18 -34.78
C LEU A 99 0.84 -17.43 -36.21
N ALA A 100 1.50 -16.88 -37.24
CA ALA A 100 1.18 -17.11 -38.64
C ALA A 100 1.84 -18.37 -39.24
N SER A 101 2.78 -19.00 -38.53
CA SER A 101 3.52 -20.18 -38.99
C SER A 101 2.65 -21.44 -39.02
N ALA A 102 3.13 -22.47 -39.73
CA ALA A 102 2.49 -23.78 -39.71
C ALA A 102 2.62 -24.48 -38.35
N ASP A 103 3.74 -24.30 -37.66
CA ASP A 103 4.05 -24.96 -36.39
C ASP A 103 3.04 -24.57 -35.29
N ALA A 104 2.62 -23.31 -35.26
CA ALA A 104 1.61 -22.79 -34.33
C ALA A 104 0.23 -23.52 -34.41
N ARG A 105 -0.04 -24.30 -35.45
CA ARG A 105 -1.27 -25.11 -35.57
C ARG A 105 -1.24 -26.37 -34.73
N HIS A 106 -0.05 -26.84 -34.37
CA HIS A 106 0.16 -28.11 -33.67
C HIS A 106 0.53 -27.93 -32.19
N GLU A 107 0.83 -26.71 -31.76
CA GLU A 107 1.19 -26.39 -30.38
C GLU A 107 -0.04 -26.10 -29.51
N ASP A 108 -0.16 -26.78 -28.37
CA ASP A 108 -1.25 -26.52 -27.42
C ASP A 108 -1.02 -25.26 -26.59
N ALA A 109 -1.98 -24.33 -26.62
CA ALA A 109 -1.89 -23.06 -25.92
C ALA A 109 -1.81 -23.23 -24.40
N ALA A 110 -2.45 -24.27 -23.83
CA ALA A 110 -2.42 -24.51 -22.39
C ALA A 110 -1.03 -25.00 -21.92
N ALA A 111 -0.40 -25.91 -22.67
CA ALA A 111 0.99 -26.32 -22.44
C ALA A 111 1.94 -25.11 -22.52
N ARG A 112 1.85 -24.32 -23.60
CA ARG A 112 2.67 -23.11 -23.77
C ARG A 112 2.39 -22.04 -22.70
N ALA A 113 1.20 -21.99 -22.11
CA ALA A 113 0.89 -21.06 -21.01
C ALA A 113 1.71 -21.36 -19.74
N VAL A 114 1.99 -22.65 -19.47
CA VAL A 114 2.84 -23.07 -18.36
C VAL A 114 4.27 -22.59 -18.60
N GLU A 115 4.81 -22.81 -19.80
CA GLU A 115 6.13 -22.33 -20.20
C GLU A 115 6.19 -20.78 -20.21
N LEU A 116 5.14 -20.09 -20.62
CA LEU A 116 5.09 -18.62 -20.58
C LEU A 116 5.26 -18.10 -19.15
N ARG A 117 4.70 -18.81 -18.16
CA ARG A 117 4.78 -18.45 -16.73
C ARG A 117 6.17 -18.69 -16.14
N HIS A 118 6.91 -19.69 -16.60
CA HIS A 118 8.19 -20.10 -16.04
C HIS A 118 9.32 -19.81 -17.05
N ALA A 119 10.24 -18.91 -16.71
CA ALA A 119 11.39 -18.66 -17.58
C ALA A 119 12.40 -19.81 -17.46
N GLU A 120 12.69 -20.48 -18.57
CA GLU A 120 13.66 -21.57 -18.61
C GLU A 120 14.84 -21.25 -19.53
N SER A 121 15.99 -21.85 -19.24
CA SER A 121 17.16 -21.74 -20.11
C SER A 121 16.92 -22.56 -21.38
N GLY A 122 16.76 -21.89 -22.52
CA GLY A 122 16.52 -22.55 -23.81
C GLY A 122 15.17 -22.22 -24.44
N ASP A 123 14.36 -21.36 -23.82
CA ASP A 123 13.07 -20.92 -24.38
C ASP A 123 13.18 -20.51 -25.85
N GLU A 124 12.21 -20.95 -26.64
CA GLU A 124 12.03 -20.55 -28.03
C GLU A 124 11.98 -19.01 -28.14
N PRO A 125 12.59 -18.40 -29.18
CA PRO A 125 12.68 -16.95 -29.31
C PRO A 125 11.31 -16.23 -29.25
N TRP A 126 10.27 -16.79 -29.86
CA TRP A 126 8.93 -16.19 -29.87
C TRP A 126 8.27 -16.25 -28.48
N LEU A 127 8.52 -17.29 -27.67
CA LEU A 127 7.96 -17.41 -26.33
C LEU A 127 8.60 -16.39 -25.38
N ARG A 128 9.92 -16.18 -25.49
CA ARG A 128 10.61 -15.09 -24.78
C ARG A 128 10.07 -13.72 -25.18
N ALA A 129 9.80 -13.53 -26.48
CA ALA A 129 9.20 -12.32 -26.99
C ALA A 129 7.77 -12.12 -26.46
N ALA A 130 6.95 -13.17 -26.41
CA ALA A 130 5.61 -13.17 -25.83
C ALA A 130 5.64 -12.80 -24.35
N ARG A 131 6.56 -13.38 -23.57
CA ARG A 131 6.74 -13.03 -22.16
C ARG A 131 7.13 -11.56 -21.98
N ALA A 132 8.06 -11.08 -22.78
CA ALA A 132 8.47 -9.67 -22.73
C ALA A 132 7.32 -8.71 -23.06
N GLN A 133 6.60 -8.95 -24.16
CA GLN A 133 5.61 -7.99 -24.68
C GLN A 133 4.22 -8.17 -24.08
N LEU A 134 3.75 -9.40 -23.88
CA LEU A 134 2.38 -9.68 -23.45
C LEU A 134 2.27 -9.78 -21.92
N VAL A 135 3.35 -10.13 -21.22
CA VAL A 135 3.35 -10.28 -19.75
C VAL A 135 4.06 -9.13 -19.06
N HIS A 136 5.33 -8.84 -19.38
CA HIS A 136 6.11 -7.87 -18.60
C HIS A 136 5.90 -6.41 -19.01
N TYR A 137 5.82 -6.13 -20.32
CA TYR A 137 5.63 -4.76 -20.79
C TYR A 137 4.35 -4.09 -20.22
N PRO A 138 3.17 -4.74 -20.16
CA PRO A 138 1.97 -4.14 -19.56
C PRO A 138 2.12 -3.80 -18.07
N LEU A 139 3.07 -4.46 -17.39
CA LEU A 139 3.34 -4.26 -15.97
C LEU A 139 4.35 -3.13 -15.70
N LEU A 140 4.96 -2.57 -16.75
CA LEU A 140 5.82 -1.39 -16.63
C LEU A 140 4.99 -0.26 -16.01
N HIS A 141 5.46 0.23 -14.87
CA HIS A 141 4.81 1.29 -14.09
C HIS A 141 3.41 0.94 -13.55
N LEU A 142 3.04 -0.36 -13.46
CA LEU A 142 1.73 -0.76 -12.94
C LEU A 142 1.52 -0.24 -11.52
N GLU A 143 2.53 -0.35 -10.65
CA GLU A 143 2.43 0.11 -9.26
C GLU A 143 2.12 1.62 -9.17
N GLU A 144 2.84 2.45 -9.93
CA GLU A 144 2.62 3.89 -9.97
C GLU A 144 1.27 4.25 -10.60
N ARG A 145 0.90 3.60 -11.72
CA ARG A 145 -0.37 3.84 -12.40
C ARG A 145 -1.55 3.50 -11.50
N THR A 146 -1.53 2.33 -10.87
CA THR A 146 -2.58 1.89 -9.94
C THR A 146 -2.69 2.85 -8.75
N ARG A 147 -1.58 3.24 -8.11
CA ARG A 147 -1.63 4.21 -7.00
C ARG A 147 -2.21 5.56 -7.42
N ARG A 148 -1.91 6.03 -8.63
CA ARG A 148 -2.47 7.29 -9.16
C ARG A 148 -3.97 7.17 -9.41
N ALA A 149 -4.40 6.09 -10.07
CA ALA A 149 -5.82 5.83 -10.30
C ALA A 149 -6.60 5.72 -8.98
N ASP A 150 -6.06 4.98 -8.00
CA ASP A 150 -6.68 4.82 -6.68
C ASP A 150 -6.68 6.13 -5.87
N ALA A 151 -5.71 7.01 -6.09
CA ALA A 151 -5.70 8.35 -5.48
C ALA A 151 -6.82 9.21 -6.08
N VAL A 152 -6.89 9.29 -7.42
CA VAL A 152 -7.92 10.05 -8.14
C VAL A 152 -9.32 9.56 -7.77
N ARG A 153 -9.53 8.24 -7.69
CA ARG A 153 -10.82 7.65 -7.29
C ARG A 153 -11.29 8.08 -5.89
N ARG A 154 -10.35 8.41 -5.00
CA ARG A 154 -10.62 8.92 -3.65
C ARG A 154 -10.64 10.46 -3.56
N GLY A 155 -10.64 11.15 -4.70
CA GLY A 155 -10.61 12.62 -4.76
C GLY A 155 -9.24 13.23 -4.48
N ALA A 156 -8.18 12.42 -4.37
CA ALA A 156 -6.82 12.89 -4.16
C ALA A 156 -6.12 13.22 -5.48
N SER A 157 -5.08 14.05 -5.39
CA SER A 157 -4.32 14.49 -6.57
C SER A 157 -3.68 13.32 -7.34
N ALA A 158 -3.62 13.37 -8.67
CA ALA A 158 -2.82 12.40 -9.43
C ALA A 158 -1.31 12.66 -9.30
N ARG A 159 -0.90 13.92 -9.08
CA ARG A 159 0.50 14.39 -9.11
C ARG A 159 0.75 15.41 -7.99
N PRO A 160 0.86 14.94 -6.73
CA PRO A 160 0.90 15.84 -5.56
C PRO A 160 2.13 16.74 -5.55
N ASP A 161 3.28 16.23 -6.01
CA ASP A 161 4.51 17.03 -6.15
C ASP A 161 4.32 18.22 -7.11
N ARG A 162 3.73 17.96 -8.28
CA ARG A 162 3.41 19.02 -9.26
C ARG A 162 2.46 20.05 -8.65
N ASP A 163 1.39 19.59 -8.01
CA ASP A 163 0.37 20.48 -7.45
C ASP A 163 0.95 21.35 -6.33
N LEU A 164 1.72 20.77 -5.41
CA LEU A 164 2.39 21.50 -4.33
C LEU A 164 3.41 22.51 -4.86
N ARG A 165 4.10 22.21 -5.97
CA ARG A 165 5.10 23.12 -6.57
C ARG A 165 4.50 24.20 -7.45
N GLN A 166 3.41 23.92 -8.16
CA GLN A 166 2.95 24.76 -9.28
C GLN A 166 1.56 25.38 -9.07
N ALA A 167 0.68 24.76 -8.29
CA ALA A 167 -0.70 25.24 -8.18
C ALA A 167 -0.76 26.60 -7.46
N ALA A 168 -1.61 27.51 -7.94
CA ALA A 168 -1.72 28.87 -7.40
C ALA A 168 -1.98 28.89 -5.88
N TRP A 169 -2.86 28.01 -5.38
CA TRP A 169 -3.17 27.89 -3.95
C TRP A 169 -1.95 27.51 -3.10
N ALA A 170 -0.96 26.84 -3.68
CA ALA A 170 0.23 26.38 -2.97
C ALA A 170 1.33 27.45 -2.86
N ALA A 171 1.11 28.66 -3.39
CA ALA A 171 2.10 29.74 -3.36
C ALA A 171 2.68 30.00 -1.95
N PRO A 172 1.88 30.07 -0.85
CA PRO A 172 2.41 30.30 0.49
C PRO A 172 3.30 29.17 1.03
N LEU A 173 3.23 27.96 0.45
CA LEU A 173 4.05 26.82 0.88
C LEU A 173 5.47 26.90 0.33
N ARG A 174 5.70 27.71 -0.72
CA ARG A 174 6.99 27.82 -1.40
C ARG A 174 7.96 28.76 -0.69
N ASP A 175 7.45 29.56 0.24
CA ASP A 175 8.26 30.45 1.10
C ASP A 175 9.18 29.65 2.04
N ASP A 176 8.88 28.38 2.27
CA ASP A 176 9.75 27.43 2.99
C ASP A 176 10.06 26.19 2.11
N PRO A 177 11.14 26.22 1.30
CA PRO A 177 11.51 25.10 0.43
C PRO A 177 11.74 23.78 1.18
N ALA A 178 12.29 23.83 2.39
CA ALA A 178 12.52 22.65 3.21
C ALA A 178 11.18 22.05 3.67
N GLY A 179 10.26 22.91 4.15
CA GLY A 179 8.89 22.52 4.50
C GLY A 179 8.11 21.94 3.31
N LEU A 180 8.28 22.50 2.11
CA LEU A 180 7.65 21.99 0.88
C LEU A 180 8.14 20.59 0.51
N GLU A 181 9.45 20.33 0.52
CA GLU A 181 10.00 19.00 0.24
C GLU A 181 9.54 17.96 1.26
N MET A 182 9.51 18.36 2.53
CA MET A 182 8.96 17.57 3.62
C MET A 182 7.49 17.19 3.39
N LEU A 183 6.63 18.14 2.98
CA LEU A 183 5.23 17.87 2.62
C LEU A 183 5.10 16.88 1.47
N ILE A 184 5.91 17.04 0.42
CA ILE A 184 5.91 16.13 -0.73
C ILE A 184 6.22 14.70 -0.26
N VAL A 185 7.24 14.52 0.58
CA VAL A 185 7.60 13.21 1.14
C VAL A 185 6.47 12.63 1.98
N VAL A 186 5.85 13.41 2.88
CA VAL A 186 4.73 12.94 3.70
C VAL A 186 3.56 12.47 2.83
N VAL A 187 3.17 13.25 1.83
CA VAL A 187 2.06 12.87 0.92
C VAL A 187 2.38 11.55 0.20
N PHE A 188 3.60 11.36 -0.27
CA PHE A 188 3.99 10.10 -0.90
C PHE A 188 4.02 8.92 0.08
N ARG A 189 4.49 9.13 1.31
CA ARG A 189 4.51 8.11 2.36
C ARG A 189 3.10 7.71 2.80
N MET A 190 2.20 8.69 2.96
CA MET A 190 0.77 8.47 3.21
C MET A 190 0.15 7.60 2.12
N ARG A 191 0.38 7.94 0.84
CA ARG A 191 -0.11 7.14 -0.30
C ARG A 191 0.43 5.72 -0.31
N ARG A 192 1.69 5.54 0.10
CA ARG A 192 2.34 4.23 0.20
C ARG A 192 1.98 3.48 1.49
N ARG A 193 1.17 4.08 2.36
CA ARG A 193 0.79 3.54 3.68
C ARG A 193 2.02 3.12 4.49
N VAL A 194 3.06 3.95 4.47
CA VAL A 194 4.26 3.74 5.27
C VAL A 194 3.88 3.84 6.76
N PRO A 195 4.34 2.92 7.63
CA PRO A 195 3.94 2.88 9.05
C PRO A 195 4.23 4.16 9.85
N ASP A 196 5.17 4.98 9.38
CA ASP A 196 5.53 6.28 9.95
C ASP A 196 5.68 7.31 8.82
N PRO A 197 4.55 7.90 8.38
CA PRO A 197 4.56 8.80 7.23
C PRO A 197 5.17 10.16 7.57
N PHE A 198 5.21 10.55 8.85
CA PHE A 198 5.66 11.86 9.32
C PHE A 198 7.16 11.93 9.64
N HIS A 199 7.83 10.78 9.78
CA HIS A 199 9.27 10.74 9.94
C HIS A 199 10.00 11.39 8.75
N VAL A 200 10.84 12.39 9.03
CA VAL A 200 11.69 13.04 8.01
C VAL A 200 12.90 12.15 7.70
N PRO A 201 13.16 11.78 6.44
CA PRO A 201 14.37 11.06 6.06
C PRO A 201 15.66 11.80 6.47
N ASP A 202 16.70 11.07 6.88
CA ASP A 202 18.00 11.64 7.23
C ASP A 202 18.64 12.43 6.08
N ASP A 203 18.60 11.89 4.86
CA ASP A 203 19.16 12.55 3.68
C ASP A 203 18.47 13.88 3.36
N LEU A 204 17.15 13.97 3.60
CA LEU A 204 16.40 15.22 3.44
C LEU A 204 16.74 16.21 4.55
N ARG A 205 16.82 15.75 5.80
CA ARG A 205 17.17 16.56 6.95
C ARG A 205 18.58 17.17 6.78
N GLU A 206 19.55 16.36 6.40
CA GLU A 206 20.96 16.75 6.21
C GLU A 206 21.13 17.72 5.06
N ARG A 207 20.42 17.50 3.93
CA ARG A 207 20.44 18.42 2.78
C ARG A 207 20.02 19.84 3.13
N HIS A 208 19.10 19.99 4.09
CA HIS A 208 18.62 21.29 4.56
C HIS A 208 19.33 21.78 5.83
N GLY A 209 20.36 21.08 6.31
CA GLY A 209 21.15 21.46 7.48
C GLY A 209 20.33 21.48 8.78
N LEU A 210 19.33 20.61 8.92
CA LEU A 210 18.41 20.64 10.06
C LEU A 210 18.77 19.60 11.12
N THR A 211 18.50 19.95 12.38
CA THR A 211 18.39 18.96 13.45
C THR A 211 17.07 18.19 13.34
N TRP A 212 16.96 17.06 14.05
CA TRP A 212 15.72 16.28 14.12
C TRP A 212 14.53 17.09 14.66
N THR A 213 14.77 17.88 15.70
CA THR A 213 13.74 18.72 16.33
C THR A 213 13.28 19.82 15.39
N GLU A 214 14.20 20.47 14.68
CA GLU A 214 13.86 21.50 13.70
C GLU A 214 13.09 20.93 12.51
N ALA A 215 13.52 19.78 11.98
CA ALA A 215 12.82 19.12 10.88
C ALA A 215 11.38 18.73 11.27
N SER A 216 11.19 18.18 12.47
CA SER A 216 9.87 17.84 12.99
C SER A 216 8.98 19.07 13.18
N ARG A 217 9.52 20.15 13.76
CA ARG A 217 8.80 21.41 13.93
C ARG A 217 8.39 22.00 12.58
N ARG A 218 9.33 22.03 11.63
CA ARG A 218 9.13 22.60 10.29
C ARG A 218 8.09 21.80 9.48
N MET A 219 8.12 20.47 9.58
CA MET A 219 7.08 19.60 9.05
C MET A 219 5.70 19.96 9.63
N GLY A 220 5.60 20.13 10.96
CA GLY A 220 4.36 20.54 11.62
C GLY A 220 3.83 21.88 11.11
N THR A 221 4.69 22.89 11.00
CA THR A 221 4.34 24.20 10.43
C THR A 221 3.87 24.07 8.98
N ALA A 222 4.56 23.28 8.16
CA ALA A 222 4.19 23.08 6.76
C ALA A 222 2.84 22.37 6.62
N LEU A 223 2.53 21.39 7.48
CA LEU A 223 1.23 20.72 7.52
C LEU A 223 0.09 21.68 7.88
N VAL A 224 0.31 22.55 8.87
CA VAL A 224 -0.65 23.61 9.24
C VAL A 224 -0.86 24.58 8.08
N ALA A 225 0.23 25.02 7.44
CA ALA A 225 0.17 25.90 6.28
C ALA A 225 -0.59 25.25 5.10
N LEU A 226 -0.35 23.96 4.84
CA LEU A 226 -1.05 23.21 3.81
C LEU A 226 -2.56 23.11 4.10
N ARG A 227 -2.92 22.75 5.34
CA ARG A 227 -4.34 22.68 5.76
C ARG A 227 -5.05 24.02 5.59
N LYS A 228 -4.35 25.13 5.88
CA LYS A 228 -4.88 26.50 5.69
C LYS A 228 -5.00 26.87 4.22
N ALA A 229 -3.99 26.56 3.40
CA ALA A 229 -3.92 26.94 1.99
C ALA A 229 -4.91 26.14 1.11
N ASN A 230 -5.05 24.84 1.37
CA ASN A 230 -5.99 23.98 0.66
C ASN A 230 -6.47 22.83 1.56
N PRO A 231 -7.55 23.02 2.34
CA PRO A 231 -8.07 21.99 3.23
C PRO A 231 -8.55 20.75 2.49
N GLY A 232 -9.07 20.89 1.26
CA GLY A 232 -9.51 19.76 0.43
C GLY A 232 -8.35 18.87 -0.01
N PHE A 233 -7.25 19.47 -0.48
CA PHE A 233 -6.03 18.73 -0.80
C PHE A 233 -5.46 18.03 0.43
N PHE A 234 -5.42 18.74 1.57
CA PHE A 234 -4.98 18.17 2.84
C PHE A 234 -5.84 16.95 3.22
N ALA A 235 -7.16 17.09 3.23
CA ALA A 235 -8.09 16.01 3.57
C ALA A 235 -7.94 14.80 2.64
N ALA A 236 -7.83 15.03 1.33
CA ALA A 236 -7.74 13.94 0.36
C ALA A 236 -6.37 13.20 0.36
N ASN A 237 -5.29 13.85 0.78
CA ASN A 237 -3.93 13.29 0.69
C ASN A 237 -3.29 12.90 2.02
N ILE A 238 -3.69 13.57 3.10
CA ILE A 238 -3.07 13.47 4.44
C ILE A 238 -4.12 13.16 5.49
N GLY A 239 -5.33 13.71 5.36
CA GLY A 239 -6.46 13.33 6.18
C GLY A 239 -6.62 11.82 6.18
N GLU A 240 -6.77 11.23 7.36
CA GLU A 240 -7.01 9.80 7.45
C GLU A 240 -8.20 9.45 6.56
N PRO A 241 -8.08 8.40 5.71
CA PRO A 241 -9.27 7.81 5.16
C PRO A 241 -10.02 7.23 6.37
N VAL A 242 -11.06 7.95 6.81
CA VAL A 242 -12.16 7.33 7.54
C VAL A 242 -12.49 6.07 6.77
N THR A 243 -12.33 4.94 7.46
CA THR A 243 -12.53 3.59 6.96
C THR A 243 -13.75 3.53 6.05
N GLY A 244 -13.59 2.86 4.91
CA GLY A 244 -14.50 2.98 3.77
C GLY A 244 -15.97 2.82 4.12
N ARG A 245 -16.75 3.85 3.81
CA ARG A 245 -18.09 3.82 3.23
C ARG A 245 -18.42 5.23 2.74
N ALA A 246 -19.43 5.30 1.89
CA ALA A 246 -19.77 6.44 1.05
C ALA A 246 -19.86 7.79 1.76
N VAL A 247 -19.72 8.85 0.96
CA VAL A 247 -20.03 10.27 1.21
C VAL A 247 -21.10 10.47 2.30
N GLU A 248 -20.72 11.16 3.38
CA GLU A 248 -21.64 11.90 4.25
C GLU A 248 -21.02 13.28 4.62
N PRO A 249 -21.86 14.31 4.86
CA PRO A 249 -21.47 15.72 4.96
C PRO A 249 -20.75 16.04 6.30
N PRO A 250 -20.13 17.23 6.46
CA PRO A 250 -19.37 17.58 7.65
C PRO A 250 -20.28 18.16 8.76
N PRO A 251 -19.78 18.34 9.99
CA PRO A 251 -19.79 17.38 11.09
C PRO A 251 -20.75 17.80 12.23
N ASP A 252 -21.21 16.84 13.04
CA ASP A 252 -21.79 17.15 14.36
C ASP A 252 -20.64 17.27 15.40
N PRO A 253 -20.55 18.35 16.18
CA PRO A 253 -19.56 18.51 17.26
C PRO A 253 -19.63 17.46 18.40
N GLN A 254 -20.45 16.43 18.30
CA GLN A 254 -20.61 15.36 19.30
C GLN A 254 -19.93 14.01 18.95
N ASP A 255 -19.31 13.85 17.77
CA ASP A 255 -18.65 12.58 17.36
C ASP A 255 -17.27 12.32 18.01
N GLY A 256 -17.04 12.88 19.21
CA GLY A 256 -15.89 12.58 20.08
C GLY A 256 -16.00 11.24 20.81
N LEU A 257 -16.71 10.26 20.27
CA LEU A 257 -16.82 8.92 20.85
C LEU A 257 -16.35 7.90 19.83
N ALA A 258 -15.19 7.27 20.11
CA ALA A 258 -14.78 6.04 19.44
C ALA A 258 -16.00 5.11 19.34
N THR A 259 -16.27 4.56 18.15
CA THR A 259 -17.41 3.66 17.96
C THR A 259 -17.30 2.50 18.96
N ALA A 260 -18.43 1.94 19.40
CA ALA A 260 -18.41 0.83 20.37
C ALA A 260 -17.51 -0.34 19.91
N ALA A 261 -17.45 -0.58 18.59
CA ALA A 261 -16.58 -1.59 17.99
C ALA A 261 -15.08 -1.23 18.10
N ASP A 262 -14.71 0.04 17.90
CA ASP A 262 -13.32 0.50 18.04
C ASP A 262 -12.84 0.42 19.49
N ARG A 263 -13.73 0.76 20.43
CA ARG A 263 -13.47 0.64 21.87
C ARG A 263 -13.24 -0.81 22.27
N GLU A 264 -14.06 -1.73 21.80
CA GLU A 264 -13.94 -3.16 22.12
C GLU A 264 -12.66 -3.76 21.52
N GLN A 265 -12.33 -3.42 20.28
CA GLN A 265 -11.09 -3.85 19.65
C GLN A 265 -9.83 -3.31 20.36
N ALA A 266 -9.89 -2.06 20.84
CA ALA A 266 -8.82 -1.46 21.63
C ALA A 266 -8.65 -2.18 22.97
N ARG A 267 -9.74 -2.47 23.68
CA ARG A 267 -9.76 -3.26 24.92
C ARG A 267 -9.18 -4.65 24.74
N ALA A 268 -9.64 -5.40 23.73
CA ALA A 268 -9.11 -6.72 23.42
C ALA A 268 -7.60 -6.68 23.07
N THR A 269 -7.15 -5.62 22.40
CA THR A 269 -5.72 -5.45 22.07
C THR A 269 -4.89 -5.13 23.31
N LEU A 270 -5.36 -4.26 24.20
CA LEU A 270 -4.70 -3.96 25.47
C LEU A 270 -4.68 -5.17 26.39
N ALA A 271 -5.80 -5.89 26.55
CA ALA A 271 -5.85 -7.12 27.34
C ALA A 271 -4.80 -8.14 26.84
N ARG A 272 -4.69 -8.34 25.51
CA ARG A 272 -3.64 -9.20 24.94
C ARG A 272 -2.21 -8.74 25.20
N LEU A 273 -1.97 -7.43 25.36
CA LEU A 273 -0.63 -6.91 25.66
C LEU A 273 -0.30 -7.03 27.16
N LEU A 274 -1.31 -6.88 28.02
CA LEU A 274 -1.16 -6.81 29.47
C LEU A 274 -1.27 -8.17 30.18
N THR A 275 -1.88 -9.17 29.55
CA THR A 275 -2.04 -10.52 30.14
C THR A 275 -0.84 -11.42 29.82
N ALA A 276 -0.08 -11.79 30.86
CA ALA A 276 0.91 -12.86 30.79
C ALA A 276 0.22 -14.23 30.93
N ARG A 277 0.66 -15.23 30.14
CA ARG A 277 0.19 -16.61 30.34
C ARG A 277 1.11 -17.35 31.31
N ALA A 278 0.55 -18.29 32.08
CA ALA A 278 1.31 -19.04 33.09
C ALA A 278 2.42 -19.92 32.48
N ASP A 279 2.32 -20.25 31.19
CA ASP A 279 3.27 -21.05 30.40
C ASP A 279 4.26 -20.19 29.60
N GLU A 280 4.26 -18.86 29.78
CA GLU A 280 5.02 -17.96 28.93
C GLU A 280 6.51 -17.88 29.30
N PRO A 281 7.45 -17.89 28.33
CA PRO A 281 8.88 -17.77 28.62
C PRO A 281 9.23 -16.49 29.40
N VAL A 282 10.18 -16.56 30.34
CA VAL A 282 10.59 -15.46 31.25
C VAL A 282 10.86 -14.13 30.53
N ARG A 283 11.48 -14.17 29.33
CA ARG A 283 11.75 -12.96 28.53
C ARG A 283 10.49 -12.26 28.02
N CYS A 284 9.45 -13.02 27.72
CA CYS A 284 8.16 -12.49 27.30
C CYS A 284 7.38 -11.93 28.49
N ALA A 285 7.45 -12.57 29.65
CA ALA A 285 6.87 -12.07 30.89
C ALA A 285 7.48 -10.71 31.31
N ALA A 286 8.81 -10.59 31.32
CA ALA A 286 9.50 -9.34 31.62
C ALA A 286 9.12 -8.20 30.65
N ARG A 287 9.00 -8.51 29.36
CA ARG A 287 8.60 -7.52 28.35
C ARG A 287 7.15 -7.05 28.54
N ARG A 288 6.25 -7.93 28.96
CA ARG A 288 4.85 -7.57 29.27
C ARG A 288 4.76 -6.71 30.51
N GLU A 289 5.58 -6.97 31.52
CA GLU A 289 5.67 -6.11 32.70
C GLU A 289 6.06 -4.68 32.31
N SER A 290 7.06 -4.52 31.44
CA SER A 290 7.42 -3.20 30.91
C SER A 290 6.30 -2.54 30.10
N TYR A 291 5.47 -3.30 29.39
CA TYR A 291 4.26 -2.74 28.77
C TYR A 291 3.20 -2.32 29.80
N ARG A 292 3.03 -3.06 30.90
CA ARG A 292 2.12 -2.69 31.99
C ARG A 292 2.57 -1.37 32.64
N HIS A 293 3.86 -1.22 32.94
CA HIS A 293 4.42 0.02 33.46
C HIS A 293 4.21 1.20 32.50
N LEU A 294 4.48 1.01 31.21
CA LEU A 294 4.29 2.05 30.20
C LEU A 294 2.84 2.48 30.05
N VAL A 295 1.90 1.52 30.07
CA VAL A 295 0.46 1.82 30.01
C VAL A 295 0.01 2.52 31.30
N GLY A 296 0.54 2.13 32.47
CA GLY A 296 0.28 2.84 33.74
C GLY A 296 0.81 4.27 33.76
N ALA A 297 2.00 4.52 33.20
CA ALA A 297 2.55 5.87 33.05
C ALA A 297 1.69 6.74 32.12
N LEU A 298 1.12 6.15 31.07
CA LEU A 298 0.18 6.82 30.17
C LEU A 298 -1.14 7.17 30.86
N CYS A 299 -1.71 6.29 31.66
CA CYS A 299 -2.90 6.61 32.44
C CYS A 299 -2.62 7.68 33.52
N THR A 300 -1.44 7.63 34.15
CA THR A 300 -0.97 8.65 35.11
C THR A 300 -0.92 10.03 34.45
N LEU A 301 -0.39 10.12 33.21
CA LEU A 301 -0.47 11.35 32.41
C LEU A 301 -1.91 11.75 32.06
N GLY A 302 -2.74 10.79 31.66
CA GLY A 302 -4.15 11.03 31.33
C GLY A 302 -4.98 11.58 32.50
N THR A 303 -4.58 11.28 33.73
CA THR A 303 -5.20 11.80 34.98
C THR A 303 -4.54 13.08 35.50
N GLY A 304 -3.63 13.69 34.73
CA GLY A 304 -2.99 14.97 35.04
C GLY A 304 -1.80 14.90 36.00
N ARG A 305 -1.29 13.70 36.30
CA ARG A 305 -0.07 13.51 37.11
C ARG A 305 1.16 13.43 36.21
N ALA A 306 2.31 13.87 36.72
CA ALA A 306 3.55 13.86 35.95
C ALA A 306 4.08 12.43 35.74
N ALA A 307 4.30 12.04 34.49
CA ALA A 307 5.07 10.85 34.11
C ALA A 307 5.82 11.09 32.79
N ASP A 308 6.88 10.32 32.53
CA ASP A 308 7.60 10.34 31.26
C ASP A 308 7.65 8.94 30.62
N PRO A 309 6.62 8.56 29.85
CA PRO A 309 6.56 7.25 29.18
C PRO A 309 7.66 7.06 28.13
N ILE A 310 8.23 8.14 27.58
CA ILE A 310 9.30 8.04 26.57
C ILE A 310 10.60 7.65 27.27
N ALA A 311 10.96 8.33 28.35
CA ALA A 311 12.11 7.96 29.17
C ALA A 311 11.99 6.53 29.71
N MET A 312 10.79 6.14 30.16
CA MET A 312 10.50 4.78 30.61
C MET A 312 10.67 3.74 29.49
N ALA A 313 10.21 4.03 28.27
CA ALA A 313 10.37 3.11 27.15
C ALA A 313 11.84 2.94 26.76
N LEU A 314 12.64 4.01 26.81
CA LEU A 314 14.09 3.93 26.60
C LEU A 314 14.77 3.02 27.62
N GLN A 315 14.42 3.19 28.91
CA GLN A 315 15.05 2.47 30.01
C GLN A 315 14.63 1.00 30.10
N GLU A 316 13.33 0.72 29.99
CA GLU A 316 12.79 -0.62 30.26
C GLU A 316 12.79 -1.53 29.03
N LEU A 317 12.63 -0.96 27.82
CA LEU A 317 12.58 -1.75 26.59
C LEU A 317 13.88 -1.67 25.77
N GLY A 318 14.86 -0.86 26.19
CA GLY A 318 16.14 -0.72 25.51
C GLY A 318 16.02 -0.25 24.05
N VAL A 319 14.96 0.51 23.75
CA VAL A 319 14.67 0.99 22.39
C VAL A 319 15.32 2.35 22.14
N THR A 320 15.48 2.71 20.87
CA THR A 320 15.92 4.07 20.49
C THR A 320 14.83 5.11 20.74
N TYR A 321 15.19 6.40 20.87
CA TYR A 321 14.22 7.49 21.10
C TYR A 321 13.07 7.52 20.08
N GLY A 322 13.37 7.37 18.78
CA GLY A 322 12.34 7.33 17.75
C GLY A 322 11.44 6.09 17.82
N GLN A 323 11.92 4.97 18.38
CA GLN A 323 11.10 3.80 18.65
C GLN A 323 10.24 4.00 19.91
N ALA A 324 10.78 4.63 20.96
CA ALA A 324 10.07 4.99 22.17
C ALA A 324 8.90 5.94 21.88
N ASP A 325 9.13 7.06 21.18
CA ASP A 325 8.08 8.02 20.82
C ASP A 325 6.95 7.36 20.02
N ARG A 326 7.28 6.54 19.01
CA ARG A 326 6.27 5.79 18.23
C ARG A 326 5.48 4.81 19.08
N LEU A 327 6.15 4.11 19.99
CA LEU A 327 5.51 3.14 20.86
C LEU A 327 4.53 3.84 21.81
N VAL A 328 4.99 4.90 22.46
CA VAL A 328 4.20 5.71 23.40
C VAL A 328 2.98 6.31 22.71
N ARG A 329 3.12 6.88 21.51
CA ARG A 329 1.98 7.42 20.73
C ARG A 329 0.93 6.35 20.41
N ARG A 330 1.37 5.15 19.99
CA ARG A 330 0.48 4.03 19.68
C ARG A 330 -0.26 3.54 20.91
N LEU A 331 0.45 3.38 22.03
CA LEU A 331 -0.14 2.99 23.30
C LEU A 331 -1.11 4.06 23.81
N ALA A 332 -0.75 5.34 23.74
CA ALA A 332 -1.64 6.45 24.14
C ALA A 332 -2.94 6.45 23.35
N THR A 333 -2.88 6.19 22.04
CA THR A 333 -4.06 6.07 21.18
C THR A 333 -4.93 4.88 21.58
N LEU A 334 -4.32 3.73 21.89
CA LEU A 334 -5.03 2.54 22.35
C LEU A 334 -5.70 2.76 23.73
N VAL A 335 -5.01 3.41 24.66
CA VAL A 335 -5.54 3.76 26.00
C VAL A 335 -6.71 4.73 25.88
N ALA A 336 -6.57 5.78 25.06
CA ALA A 336 -7.65 6.73 24.81
C ALA A 336 -8.88 6.06 24.17
N ALA A 337 -8.68 5.15 23.21
CA ALA A 337 -9.76 4.43 22.55
C ALA A 337 -10.48 3.41 23.49
N ALA A 338 -9.73 2.72 24.35
CA ALA A 338 -10.29 1.77 25.32
C ALA A 338 -10.97 2.43 26.52
N GLY A 339 -10.53 3.65 26.87
CA GLY A 339 -10.95 4.45 28.01
C GLY A 339 -9.98 4.32 29.19
N VAL A 340 -9.44 5.44 29.66
CA VAL A 340 -8.42 5.50 30.73
C VAL A 340 -8.88 4.77 31.99
N GLU A 341 -10.13 4.98 32.43
CA GLU A 341 -10.72 4.31 33.60
C GLU A 341 -10.88 2.79 33.44
N TRP A 342 -11.09 2.30 32.21
CA TRP A 342 -11.10 0.86 31.94
C TRP A 342 -9.68 0.31 31.98
N THR A 343 -8.73 1.03 31.38
CA THR A 343 -7.32 0.63 31.36
C THR A 343 -6.72 0.59 32.76
N ASP A 344 -7.02 1.56 33.62
CA ASP A 344 -6.58 1.56 35.02
C ASP A 344 -7.08 0.34 35.79
N ARG A 345 -8.38 0.01 35.66
CA ARG A 345 -8.93 -1.21 36.27
C ARG A 345 -8.30 -2.49 35.70
N ALA A 346 -7.96 -2.51 34.41
CA ALA A 346 -7.27 -3.65 33.79
C ALA A 346 -5.81 -3.81 34.27
N LEU A 347 -5.16 -2.73 34.70
CA LEU A 347 -3.83 -2.79 35.32
C LEU A 347 -3.87 -3.28 36.77
N GLU A 348 -4.99 -3.10 37.46
CA GLU A 348 -5.20 -3.60 38.84
C GLU A 348 -5.67 -5.06 38.87
N ALA A 349 -6.29 -5.56 37.80
CA ALA A 349 -6.75 -6.93 37.71
C ALA A 349 -5.57 -7.94 37.66
N PRO A 350 -5.64 -9.06 38.41
CA PRO A 350 -4.65 -10.12 38.30
C PRO A 350 -4.63 -10.69 36.86
N PRO A 351 -3.46 -11.08 36.32
CA PRO A 351 -3.33 -11.47 34.91
C PRO A 351 -4.33 -12.54 34.44
N ALA A 352 -4.77 -13.43 35.34
CA ALA A 352 -5.74 -14.48 35.07
C ALA A 352 -7.19 -13.97 34.85
N ALA A 353 -7.56 -12.81 35.43
CA ALA A 353 -8.94 -12.29 35.39
C ALA A 353 -9.25 -11.46 34.14
N LEU A 354 -8.23 -11.02 33.38
CA LEU A 354 -8.41 -10.16 32.20
C LEU A 354 -9.06 -10.85 31.00
N GLY A 355 -9.17 -12.18 31.01
CA GLY A 355 -9.89 -12.97 30.01
C GLY A 355 -11.42 -12.97 30.19
N GLU A 356 -11.92 -12.56 31.37
CA GLU A 356 -13.35 -12.56 31.71
C GLU A 356 -14.01 -11.18 31.50
N PHE A 357 -13.23 -10.16 31.14
CA PHE A 357 -13.70 -8.78 30.91
C PHE A 357 -13.96 -8.44 29.43
N VAL A 358 -13.79 -9.40 28.51
CA VAL A 358 -13.99 -9.25 27.06
C VAL A 358 -15.25 -9.96 26.61
#